data_AF-A0A2S9H1R2-F1
#
_entry.id   AF-A0A2S9H1R2-F1
#
_cell.length_a   1.000
_cell.length_b   1.000
_cell.length_c   1.000
_cell.angle_alpha   90.00
_cell.angle_beta   90.00
_cell.angle_gamma   90.00
#
_symmetry.space_group_name_H-M   'P 1'
#
loop_
_entity.id
_entity.type
_entity.pdbx_description
1 polymer ?
#
loop_
_entity_poly.entity_id
_entity_poly.type
_entity_poly.pdbx_seq_one_letter_code
_entity_poly.pdbx_strand_id
1 'polypeptide(L)'
;MSGVARFGVNPDWLRNRNAKFLQYAEILNVHNDANIASLEYYAENGETKQKKFPTAVQEVQNKRKWEDFVDSLLGKYGLYRLWNFEQTSIEKNTFDIALANSSFSATYLSQMIRLFIHFKFPARFNGRKLQMLLMDGIAYTALGILIGRNDQAFSLARLQLLAYRQGFYSKADFYPIFHFMMRILADYLGELPHIQRGESVHEPVFNALYSLWRAPDAEAIVPTCLAALDLHTYCSTYCEGEIHEFDAAWHITPIELLLMFKLRELQGLANPKIDHPLMNSPLGVLPHMTTCGSDTLMDSMRDRMQKDGFNENEIFVECYGSKKN
;
A
#
# COMPACT_ATOMS: atom_id res chain seq x y z
N MET A 1 30.02 -0.40 -6.79
CA MET A 1 29.50 -0.63 -8.16
C MET A 1 29.95 0.52 -9.03
N SER A 2 30.71 0.24 -10.09
CA SER A 2 31.28 1.24 -11.00
C SER A 2 30.22 1.84 -11.94
N GLY A 3 29.75 3.03 -11.57
CA GLY A 3 29.39 4.23 -12.35
C GLY A 3 29.19 4.24 -13.87
N VAL A 4 28.68 3.19 -14.53
CA VAL A 4 28.09 3.38 -15.86
C VAL A 4 26.65 3.86 -15.66
N ALA A 5 26.41 5.16 -15.92
CA ALA A 5 25.07 5.72 -15.89
C ALA A 5 24.22 5.00 -16.94
N ARG A 6 23.24 4.21 -16.48
CA ARG A 6 22.26 3.61 -17.38
C ARG A 6 21.39 4.74 -17.96
N PHE A 7 21.26 4.78 -19.27
CA PHE A 7 20.31 5.66 -19.94
C PHE A 7 18.88 5.30 -19.51
N GLY A 8 18.14 6.28 -18.97
CA GLY A 8 16.77 6.10 -18.46
C GLY A 8 16.62 6.18 -16.94
N VAL A 9 17.66 5.83 -16.17
CA VAL A 9 17.61 5.97 -14.70
C VAL A 9 17.82 7.43 -14.31
N ASN A 10 16.97 7.96 -13.43
CA ASN A 10 17.17 9.31 -12.90
C ASN A 10 18.54 9.39 -12.20
N PRO A 11 19.47 10.27 -12.65
CA PRO A 11 20.84 10.32 -12.14
C PRO A 11 20.92 10.73 -10.67
N ASP A 12 19.92 11.43 -10.17
CA ASP A 12 19.85 11.92 -8.79
C ASP A 12 19.14 10.93 -7.84
N TRP A 13 18.51 9.88 -8.37
CA TRP A 13 17.73 8.92 -7.57
C TRP A 13 18.53 8.33 -6.41
N LEU A 14 19.77 7.86 -6.65
CA LEU A 14 20.61 7.30 -5.60
C LEU A 14 21.01 8.32 -4.52
N ARG A 15 21.24 9.58 -4.92
CA ARG A 15 21.55 10.67 -3.99
C ARG A 15 20.34 10.99 -3.13
N ASN A 16 19.17 11.14 -3.76
CA ASN A 16 17.91 11.47 -3.10
C ASN A 16 17.45 10.36 -2.17
N ARG A 17 17.65 9.10 -2.54
CA ARG A 17 17.43 7.93 -1.69
C ARG A 17 18.17 8.05 -0.36
N ASN A 18 19.46 8.38 -0.38
CA ASN A 18 20.23 8.51 0.85
C ASN A 18 19.73 9.69 1.71
N ALA A 19 19.38 10.82 1.09
CA ALA A 19 18.79 11.96 1.79
C ALA A 19 17.44 11.61 2.44
N LYS A 20 16.59 10.85 1.74
CA LYS A 20 15.31 10.35 2.27
C LYS A 20 15.51 9.42 3.45
N PHE A 21 16.47 8.50 3.38
CA PHE A 21 16.78 7.60 4.50
C PHE A 21 17.23 8.37 5.76
N LEU A 22 18.05 9.42 5.60
CA LEU A 22 18.41 10.29 6.70
C LEU A 22 17.18 11.02 7.28
N GLN A 23 16.35 11.59 6.41
CA GLN A 23 15.10 12.24 6.83
C GLN A 23 14.17 11.27 7.58
N TYR A 24 14.04 10.03 7.12
CA TYR A 24 13.22 9.01 7.78
C TYR A 24 13.79 8.63 9.14
N ALA A 25 15.10 8.44 9.25
CA ALA A 25 15.75 8.16 10.52
C ALA A 25 15.51 9.30 11.54
N GLU A 26 15.56 10.57 11.11
CA GLU A 26 15.24 11.71 11.96
C GLU A 26 13.78 11.68 12.45
N ILE A 27 12.81 11.44 11.54
CA ILE A 27 11.39 11.36 11.90
C ILE A 27 11.14 10.19 12.87
N LEU A 28 11.75 9.03 12.60
CA LEU A 28 11.62 7.84 13.45
C LEU A 28 12.16 8.10 14.85
N ASN A 29 13.35 8.72 14.97
CA ASN A 29 13.95 9.06 16.26
C ASN A 29 13.06 9.98 17.11
N VAL A 30 12.26 10.84 16.47
CA VAL A 30 11.39 11.78 17.19
C VAL A 30 10.02 11.17 17.50
N HIS A 31 9.45 10.36 16.60
CA HIS A 31 8.03 10.02 16.65
C HIS A 31 7.71 8.54 16.81
N ASN A 32 8.62 7.61 16.53
CA ASN A 32 8.34 6.18 16.53
C ASN A 32 7.90 5.69 17.92
N ASP A 33 8.66 6.01 18.96
CA ASP A 33 8.39 5.51 20.33
C ASP A 33 7.07 6.07 20.87
N ALA A 34 6.77 7.35 20.58
CA ALA A 34 5.49 7.95 20.94
C ALA A 34 4.30 7.28 20.22
N ASN A 35 4.48 6.88 18.95
CA ASN A 35 3.46 6.16 18.19
C ASN A 35 3.26 4.74 18.73
N ILE A 36 4.34 4.01 19.04
CA ILE A 36 4.29 2.68 19.67
C ILE A 36 3.56 2.77 21.02
N ALA A 37 3.96 3.68 21.91
CA ALA A 37 3.33 3.85 23.21
C ALA A 37 1.84 4.23 23.12
N SER A 38 1.43 4.90 22.03
CA SER A 38 0.01 5.21 21.78
C SER A 38 -0.78 3.98 21.34
N LEU A 39 -0.18 3.09 20.54
CA LEU A 39 -0.79 1.82 20.14
C LEU A 39 -0.86 0.85 21.33
N GLU A 40 0.20 0.73 22.12
CA GLU A 40 0.20 -0.07 23.36
C GLU A 40 -0.88 0.40 24.32
N TYR A 41 -0.99 1.71 24.52
CA TYR A 41 -2.06 2.28 25.35
C TYR A 41 -3.45 1.93 24.81
N TYR A 42 -3.67 1.99 23.50
CA TYR A 42 -4.94 1.55 22.93
C TYR A 42 -5.17 0.05 23.14
N ALA A 43 -4.17 -0.81 22.90
CA ALA A 43 -4.28 -2.26 23.09
C ALA A 43 -4.69 -2.62 24.51
N GLU A 44 -4.17 -1.91 25.51
CA GLU A 44 -4.52 -2.08 26.92
C GLU A 44 -5.91 -1.52 27.26
N ASN A 45 -6.21 -0.28 26.84
CA ASN A 45 -7.33 0.49 27.38
C ASN A 45 -8.58 0.49 26.47
N GLY A 46 -8.42 0.23 25.18
CA GLY A 46 -9.49 0.29 24.17
C GLY A 46 -9.86 1.71 23.75
N GLU A 47 -9.02 2.70 24.04
CA GLU A 47 -9.22 4.10 23.65
C GLU A 47 -7.90 4.80 23.32
N THR A 48 -7.96 5.82 22.46
CA THR A 48 -6.78 6.63 22.10
C THR A 48 -6.65 7.84 23.03
N LYS A 49 -5.42 8.29 23.31
CA LYS A 49 -5.15 9.50 24.10
C LYS A 49 -5.51 10.82 23.39
N GLN A 50 -5.96 10.76 22.14
CA GLN A 50 -6.24 11.96 21.36
C GLN A 50 -7.46 12.68 21.93
N LYS A 51 -7.31 13.97 22.28
CA LYS A 51 -8.42 14.79 22.80
C LYS A 51 -9.56 14.76 21.79
N LYS A 52 -10.71 14.23 22.20
CA LYS A 52 -11.96 14.39 21.46
C LYS A 52 -12.22 15.89 21.36
N PHE A 53 -12.14 16.44 20.15
CA PHE A 53 -12.58 17.81 19.93
C PHE A 53 -14.07 17.85 20.31
N PRO A 54 -14.50 18.78 21.18
CA PRO A 54 -15.91 18.98 21.47
C PRO A 54 -16.54 19.53 20.20
N THR A 55 -16.91 18.62 19.31
CA THR A 55 -17.65 18.93 18.11
C THR A 55 -19.11 18.70 18.48
N ALA A 56 -19.93 19.73 18.28
CA ALA A 56 -21.39 19.70 18.45
C ALA A 56 -22.05 18.80 17.38
N VAL A 57 -21.51 17.59 17.20
CA VAL A 57 -21.90 16.63 16.18
C VAL A 57 -22.89 15.70 16.84
N GLN A 58 -24.08 15.61 16.25
CA GLN A 58 -25.05 14.55 16.55
C GLN A 58 -24.31 13.22 16.75
N GLU A 59 -24.63 12.49 17.82
CA GLU A 59 -24.06 11.16 18.03
C GLU A 59 -24.18 10.36 16.73
N VAL A 60 -23.03 10.01 16.15
CA VAL A 60 -22.99 9.23 14.91
C VAL A 60 -23.59 7.88 15.24
N GLN A 61 -24.77 7.60 14.70
CA GLN A 61 -25.47 6.34 14.95
C GLN A 61 -24.57 5.14 14.63
N ASN A 62 -24.54 4.19 15.55
CA ASN A 62 -23.82 2.91 15.42
C ASN A 62 -22.31 3.09 15.13
N LYS A 63 -21.68 4.10 15.73
CA LYS A 63 -20.22 4.25 15.72
C LYS A 63 -19.56 3.20 16.62
N ARG A 64 -18.57 2.48 16.09
CA ARG A 64 -17.76 1.51 16.83
C ARG A 64 -16.57 2.20 17.49
N LYS A 65 -16.09 1.65 18.62
CA LYS A 65 -14.99 2.24 19.40
C LYS A 65 -13.69 2.36 18.62
N TRP A 66 -13.38 1.36 17.80
CA TRP A 66 -12.16 1.31 16.98
C TRP A 66 -12.18 2.28 15.79
N GLU A 67 -13.28 3.00 15.54
CA GLU A 67 -13.34 4.05 14.50
C GLU A 67 -12.72 5.38 14.96
N ASP A 68 -12.38 5.52 16.24
CA ASP A 68 -11.82 6.74 16.81
C ASP A 68 -10.29 6.76 16.73
N PHE A 69 -9.75 7.37 15.66
CA PHE A 69 -8.32 7.70 15.48
C PHE A 69 -7.33 6.51 15.43
N VAL A 70 -7.79 5.29 15.68
CA VAL A 70 -6.96 4.07 15.64
C VAL A 70 -6.34 3.87 14.26
N ASP A 71 -7.09 4.15 13.18
CA ASP A 71 -6.60 4.04 11.80
C ASP A 71 -5.39 4.94 11.55
N SER A 72 -5.36 6.15 12.13
CA SER A 72 -4.25 7.09 11.99
C SER A 72 -3.00 6.62 12.71
N LEU A 73 -3.16 6.06 13.93
CA LEU A 73 -2.04 5.48 14.69
C LEU A 73 -1.44 4.29 13.96
N LEU A 74 -2.29 3.38 13.46
CA LEU A 74 -1.89 2.21 12.68
C LEU A 74 -1.24 2.58 11.35
N GLY A 75 -1.79 3.58 10.65
CA GLY A 75 -1.25 4.06 9.38
C GLY A 75 0.16 4.63 9.53
N LYS A 76 0.40 5.44 10.58
CA LYS A 76 1.75 5.94 10.91
C LYS A 76 2.72 4.82 11.24
N TYR A 77 2.31 3.88 12.10
CA TYR A 77 3.15 2.72 12.44
C TYR A 77 3.53 1.92 11.20
N GLY A 78 2.55 1.65 10.33
CA GLY A 78 2.77 0.92 9.09
C GLY A 78 3.75 1.62 8.15
N LEU A 79 3.67 2.94 8.02
CA LEU A 79 4.61 3.76 7.26
C LEU A 79 6.02 3.73 7.87
N TYR A 80 6.14 3.88 9.18
CA TYR A 80 7.43 3.81 9.88
C TYR A 80 8.10 2.44 9.72
N ARG A 81 7.32 1.36 9.77
CA ARG A 81 7.81 0.02 9.50
C ARG A 81 8.22 -0.17 8.03
N LEU A 82 7.55 0.48 7.09
CA LEU A 82 7.96 0.47 5.67
C LEU A 82 9.31 1.16 5.47
N TRP A 83 9.53 2.32 6.08
CA TRP A 83 10.83 3.01 5.98
C TRP A 83 11.97 2.17 6.57
N ASN A 84 11.74 1.59 7.75
CA ASN A 84 12.68 0.65 8.34
C ASN A 84 12.91 -0.57 7.45
N PHE A 85 11.85 -1.11 6.82
CA PHE A 85 11.93 -2.23 5.91
C PHE A 85 12.85 -1.92 4.72
N GLU A 86 12.64 -0.80 4.02
CA GLU A 86 13.47 -0.47 2.86
C GLU A 86 14.93 -0.24 3.26
N GLN A 87 15.18 0.52 4.33
CA GLN A 87 16.53 0.81 4.80
C GLN A 87 17.26 -0.46 5.28
N THR A 88 16.64 -1.21 6.19
CA THR A 88 17.23 -2.42 6.78
C THR A 88 17.50 -3.48 5.73
N SER A 89 16.59 -3.62 4.75
CA SER A 89 16.74 -4.60 3.68
C SER A 89 17.97 -4.31 2.82
N ILE A 90 18.21 -3.03 2.51
CA ILE A 90 19.40 -2.60 1.77
C ILE A 90 20.67 -2.77 2.60
N GLU A 91 20.67 -2.34 3.86
CA GLU A 91 21.84 -2.44 4.76
C GLU A 91 22.27 -3.90 4.98
N LYS A 92 21.32 -4.81 5.18
CA LYS A 92 21.57 -6.24 5.41
C LYS A 92 21.64 -7.06 4.14
N ASN A 93 21.40 -6.45 2.97
CA ASN A 93 21.29 -7.12 1.68
C ASN A 93 20.31 -8.32 1.69
N THR A 94 19.16 -8.18 2.34
CA THR A 94 18.13 -9.23 2.48
C THR A 94 16.74 -8.60 2.46
N PHE A 95 15.72 -9.32 2.00
CA PHE A 95 14.33 -8.86 2.12
C PHE A 95 13.86 -9.05 3.57
N ASP A 96 13.68 -7.97 4.35
CA ASP A 96 13.26 -8.07 5.74
C ASP A 96 11.76 -8.37 5.88
N ILE A 97 11.41 -9.65 5.82
CA ILE A 97 10.01 -10.10 5.84
C ILE A 97 9.27 -9.73 7.13
N ALA A 98 9.98 -9.60 8.25
CA ALA A 98 9.36 -9.24 9.53
C ALA A 98 8.87 -7.79 9.49
N LEU A 99 9.72 -6.85 9.06
CA LEU A 99 9.33 -5.45 8.90
C LEU A 99 8.26 -5.25 7.82
N ALA A 100 8.36 -5.98 6.70
CA ALA A 100 7.34 -5.98 5.66
C ALA A 100 5.97 -6.41 6.21
N ASN A 101 5.93 -7.45 7.04
CA ASN A 101 4.70 -7.91 7.67
C ASN A 101 4.16 -6.96 8.74
N SER A 102 5.02 -6.37 9.57
CA SER A 102 4.59 -5.32 10.50
C SER A 102 3.96 -4.15 9.77
N SER A 103 4.57 -3.71 8.65
CA SER A 103 4.04 -2.66 7.80
C SER A 103 2.69 -3.03 7.20
N PHE A 104 2.60 -4.21 6.57
CA PHE A 104 1.35 -4.69 5.98
C PHE A 104 0.25 -4.88 7.03
N SER A 105 0.54 -5.53 8.17
CA SER A 105 -0.47 -5.84 9.19
C SER A 105 -1.12 -4.57 9.75
N ALA A 106 -0.31 -3.56 10.04
CA ALA A 106 -0.80 -2.28 10.57
C ALA A 106 -1.60 -1.50 9.51
N THR A 107 -1.06 -1.39 8.29
CA THR A 107 -1.74 -0.68 7.20
C THR A 107 -3.01 -1.40 6.75
N TYR A 108 -3.05 -2.73 6.77
CA TYR A 108 -4.24 -3.53 6.52
C TYR A 108 -5.36 -3.17 7.51
N LEU A 109 -5.09 -3.19 8.82
CA LEU A 109 -6.07 -2.81 9.84
C LEU A 109 -6.53 -1.34 9.67
N SER A 110 -5.59 -0.42 9.42
CA SER A 110 -5.89 0.99 9.14
C SER A 110 -6.84 1.14 7.93
N GLN A 111 -6.54 0.45 6.82
CA GLN A 111 -7.35 0.52 5.60
C GLN A 111 -8.73 -0.11 5.81
N MET A 112 -8.83 -1.23 6.53
CA MET A 112 -10.12 -1.85 6.86
C MET A 112 -11.03 -0.89 7.64
N ILE A 113 -10.48 -0.18 8.64
CA ILE A 113 -11.22 0.84 9.40
C ILE A 113 -11.65 1.98 8.47
N ARG A 114 -10.72 2.53 7.67
CA ARG A 114 -11.00 3.66 6.76
C ARG A 114 -12.07 3.29 5.73
N LEU A 115 -11.97 2.13 5.10
CA LEU A 115 -12.93 1.65 4.13
C LEU A 115 -14.31 1.50 4.77
N PHE A 116 -14.40 0.86 5.94
CA PHE A 116 -15.65 0.73 6.67
C PHE A 116 -16.31 2.08 6.95
N ILE A 117 -15.54 3.06 7.46
CA ILE A 117 -16.03 4.42 7.71
C ILE A 117 -16.60 5.03 6.43
N HIS A 118 -15.90 4.90 5.29
CA HIS A 118 -16.35 5.45 4.01
C HIS A 118 -17.62 4.75 3.49
N PHE A 119 -17.73 3.43 3.65
CA PHE A 119 -18.94 2.68 3.26
C PHE A 119 -20.15 3.02 4.14
N LYS A 120 -19.96 3.27 5.43
CA LYS A 120 -21.01 3.70 6.35
C LYS A 120 -21.38 5.18 6.22
N PHE A 121 -20.50 6.01 5.66
CA PHE A 121 -20.67 7.46 5.63
C PHE A 121 -21.98 7.91 4.97
N PRO A 122 -22.40 7.39 3.80
CA PRO A 122 -23.68 7.78 3.19
C PRO A 122 -24.89 7.48 4.08
N ALA A 123 -24.91 6.34 4.77
CA ALA A 123 -26.01 5.98 5.67
C ALA A 123 -26.03 6.88 6.92
N ARG A 124 -24.85 7.27 7.44
CA ARG A 124 -24.71 8.12 8.63
C ARG A 124 -24.94 9.61 8.34
N PHE A 125 -24.78 10.04 7.09
CA PHE A 125 -24.79 11.45 6.69
C PHE A 125 -25.63 11.70 5.43
N ASN A 126 -26.85 11.17 5.39
CA ASN A 126 -27.89 11.50 4.38
C ASN A 126 -27.40 11.43 2.91
N GLY A 127 -26.72 10.34 2.55
CA GLY A 127 -26.25 10.08 1.18
C GLY A 127 -24.96 10.81 0.80
N ARG A 128 -24.39 11.64 1.68
CA ARG A 128 -23.09 12.29 1.43
C ARG A 128 -21.99 11.24 1.25
N LYS A 129 -20.98 11.58 0.45
CA LYS A 129 -19.78 10.76 0.27
C LYS A 129 -18.61 11.41 0.98
N LEU A 130 -17.80 10.59 1.64
CA LEU A 130 -16.48 10.99 2.12
C LEU A 130 -15.49 10.66 0.99
N GLN A 131 -14.74 11.67 0.52
CA GLN A 131 -13.77 11.51 -0.56
C GLN A 131 -12.36 11.75 -0.01
N MET A 132 -11.92 10.87 0.88
CA MET A 132 -10.66 11.06 1.63
C MET A 132 -9.78 9.80 1.64
N LEU A 133 -10.08 8.78 0.82
CA LEU A 133 -9.15 7.68 0.60
C LEU A 133 -8.01 8.12 -0.32
N LEU A 134 -6.81 7.65 -0.01
CA LEU A 134 -5.61 7.83 -0.83
C LEU A 134 -5.31 6.52 -1.56
N MET A 135 -4.83 6.62 -2.81
CA MET A 135 -4.61 5.46 -3.67
C MET A 135 -3.37 4.63 -3.30
N ASP A 136 -2.43 5.22 -2.56
CA ASP A 136 -1.22 4.58 -2.04
C ASP A 136 -1.49 3.31 -1.21
N GLY A 137 -2.68 3.19 -0.61
CA GLY A 137 -3.14 1.98 0.06
C GLY A 137 -3.03 0.69 -0.79
N ILE A 138 -3.09 0.79 -2.12
CA ILE A 138 -2.95 -0.38 -3.01
C ILE A 138 -1.52 -0.96 -3.00
N ALA A 139 -0.50 -0.14 -2.72
CA ALA A 139 0.88 -0.60 -2.63
C ALA A 139 1.10 -1.48 -1.38
N TYR A 140 0.43 -1.17 -0.28
CA TYR A 140 0.43 -2.05 0.90
C TYR A 140 -0.31 -3.36 0.65
N THR A 141 -1.41 -3.32 -0.11
CA THR A 141 -2.10 -4.53 -0.57
C THR A 141 -1.16 -5.41 -1.40
N ALA A 142 -0.39 -4.81 -2.31
CA ALA A 142 0.64 -5.52 -3.05
C ALA A 142 1.70 -6.15 -2.14
N LEU A 143 2.21 -5.41 -1.15
CA LEU A 143 3.18 -5.93 -0.18
C LEU A 143 2.63 -7.18 0.54
N GLY A 144 1.35 -7.15 0.95
CA GLY A 144 0.66 -8.31 1.53
C GLY A 144 0.68 -9.54 0.63
N ILE A 145 0.46 -9.37 -0.68
CA ILE A 145 0.52 -10.46 -1.68
C ILE A 145 1.96 -10.98 -1.80
N LEU A 146 2.96 -10.10 -1.82
CA LEU A 146 4.37 -10.50 -1.93
C LEU A 146 4.81 -11.38 -0.76
N ILE A 147 4.40 -11.03 0.47
CA ILE A 147 4.71 -11.77 1.68
C ILE A 147 3.70 -12.90 1.97
N GLY A 148 2.84 -13.23 1.00
CA GLY A 148 1.87 -14.34 1.01
C GLY A 148 0.73 -14.23 2.02
N ARG A 149 0.36 -13.02 2.44
CA ARG A 149 -0.89 -12.73 3.17
C ARG A 149 -2.08 -12.62 2.21
N ASN A 150 -2.20 -13.60 1.30
CA ASN A 150 -3.08 -13.53 0.14
C ASN A 150 -4.56 -13.32 0.50
N ASP A 151 -5.08 -14.03 1.50
CA ASP A 151 -6.50 -13.92 1.87
C ASP A 151 -6.87 -12.50 2.31
N GLN A 152 -6.05 -11.92 3.19
CA GLN A 152 -6.24 -10.54 3.67
C GLN A 152 -6.03 -9.54 2.53
N ALA A 153 -4.95 -9.69 1.76
CA ALA A 153 -4.61 -8.75 0.70
C ALA A 153 -5.63 -8.78 -0.44
N PHE A 154 -6.09 -9.94 -0.90
CA PHE A 154 -7.11 -10.02 -1.95
C PHE A 154 -8.48 -9.55 -1.47
N SER A 155 -8.83 -9.76 -0.20
CA SER A 155 -10.06 -9.19 0.38
C SER A 155 -9.97 -7.66 0.42
N LEU A 156 -8.82 -7.11 0.82
CA LEU A 156 -8.58 -5.67 0.82
C LEU A 156 -8.61 -5.08 -0.59
N ALA A 157 -7.99 -5.74 -1.58
CA ALA A 157 -8.00 -5.32 -2.97
C ALA A 157 -9.43 -5.15 -3.51
N ARG A 158 -10.32 -6.12 -3.22
CA ARG A 158 -11.74 -6.05 -3.62
C ARG A 158 -12.46 -4.85 -3.01
N LEU A 159 -12.22 -4.57 -1.73
CA LEU A 159 -12.80 -3.41 -1.05
C LEU A 159 -12.28 -2.09 -1.62
N GLN A 160 -10.97 -2.01 -1.91
CA GLN A 160 -10.35 -0.85 -2.54
C GLN A 160 -10.90 -0.58 -3.95
N LEU A 161 -11.03 -1.62 -4.79
CA LEU A 161 -11.66 -1.54 -6.11
C LEU A 161 -13.12 -1.09 -6.02
N LEU A 162 -13.89 -1.62 -5.06
CA LEU A 162 -15.26 -1.18 -4.83
C LEU A 162 -15.32 0.28 -4.36
N ALA A 163 -14.46 0.68 -3.43
CA ALA A 163 -14.38 2.06 -2.94
C ALA A 163 -14.02 3.05 -4.06
N TYR A 164 -13.17 2.64 -5.00
CA TYR A 164 -12.84 3.42 -6.20
C TYR A 164 -14.09 3.67 -7.04
N ARG A 165 -14.86 2.62 -7.36
CA ARG A 165 -16.12 2.73 -8.11
C ARG A 165 -17.16 3.60 -7.42
N GLN A 166 -17.16 3.62 -6.08
CA GLN A 166 -18.07 4.45 -5.29
C GLN A 166 -17.63 5.93 -5.23
N GLY A 167 -16.42 6.26 -5.69
CA GLY A 167 -15.87 7.61 -5.73
C GLY A 167 -15.35 8.10 -4.38
N PHE A 168 -14.79 7.20 -3.56
CA PHE A 168 -14.29 7.52 -2.22
C PHE A 168 -12.84 8.03 -2.17
N TYR A 169 -12.11 7.93 -3.28
CA TYR A 169 -10.72 8.39 -3.37
C TYR A 169 -10.63 9.87 -3.69
N SER A 170 -9.80 10.59 -2.94
CA SER A 170 -9.37 11.94 -3.30
C SER A 170 -8.28 11.89 -4.35
N LYS A 171 -8.25 12.87 -5.26
CA LYS A 171 -7.18 13.02 -6.27
C LYS A 171 -6.91 11.74 -7.07
N ALA A 172 -7.96 10.96 -7.34
CA ALA A 172 -7.84 9.70 -8.06
C ALA A 172 -7.21 9.86 -9.45
N ASP A 173 -7.36 11.04 -10.05
CA ASP A 173 -6.91 11.34 -11.41
C ASP A 173 -5.39 11.53 -11.57
N PHE A 174 -4.61 11.53 -10.48
CA PHE A 174 -3.18 11.91 -10.47
C PHE A 174 -2.20 10.74 -10.33
N TYR A 175 -2.67 9.49 -10.20
CA TYR A 175 -1.80 8.37 -9.79
C TYR A 175 -1.80 7.21 -10.80
N PRO A 176 -1.17 7.37 -12.00
CA PRO A 176 -1.04 6.32 -12.99
C PRO A 176 -0.50 4.98 -12.47
N ILE A 177 0.49 4.96 -11.57
CA ILE A 177 1.10 3.73 -11.07
C ILE A 177 0.10 2.95 -10.19
N PHE A 178 -0.59 3.64 -9.28
CA PHE A 178 -1.61 3.01 -8.44
C PHE A 178 -2.82 2.55 -9.26
N HIS A 179 -3.15 3.27 -10.34
CA HIS A 179 -4.14 2.83 -11.32
C HIS A 179 -3.74 1.52 -12.01
N PHE A 180 -2.49 1.37 -12.43
CA PHE A 180 -1.99 0.12 -12.99
C PHE A 180 -2.14 -1.04 -12.00
N MET A 181 -1.75 -0.86 -10.74
CA MET A 181 -1.88 -1.87 -9.70
C MET A 181 -3.34 -2.30 -9.48
N MET A 182 -4.27 -1.34 -9.45
CA MET A 182 -5.71 -1.64 -9.38
C MET A 182 -6.20 -2.42 -10.61
N ARG A 183 -5.74 -2.07 -11.83
CA ARG A 183 -6.13 -2.78 -13.07
C ARG A 183 -5.69 -4.24 -13.07
N ILE A 184 -4.43 -4.53 -12.76
CA ILE A 184 -3.93 -5.91 -12.76
C ILE A 184 -4.58 -6.74 -11.66
N LEU A 185 -4.89 -6.14 -10.51
CA LEU A 185 -5.63 -6.81 -9.43
C LEU A 185 -7.09 -7.09 -9.82
N ALA A 186 -7.78 -6.12 -10.43
CA ALA A 186 -9.14 -6.32 -10.91
C ALA A 186 -9.21 -7.47 -11.92
N ASP A 187 -8.28 -7.47 -12.88
CA ASP A 187 -8.17 -8.52 -13.90
C ASP A 187 -7.82 -9.90 -13.30
N TYR A 188 -6.84 -9.96 -12.40
CA TYR A 188 -6.44 -11.19 -11.72
C TYR A 188 -7.58 -11.79 -10.88
N LEU A 189 -8.34 -10.95 -10.17
CA LEU A 189 -9.40 -11.37 -9.26
C LEU A 189 -10.73 -11.67 -9.97
N GLY A 190 -10.84 -11.40 -11.27
CA GLY A 190 -12.08 -11.51 -12.03
C GLY A 190 -13.13 -10.49 -11.60
N GLU A 191 -12.70 -9.34 -11.08
CA GLU A 191 -13.58 -8.23 -10.72
C GLU A 191 -13.98 -7.41 -11.96
N LEU A 192 -14.98 -6.54 -11.82
CA LEU A 192 -15.29 -5.57 -12.87
C LEU A 192 -14.03 -4.77 -13.26
N PRO A 193 -13.76 -4.58 -14.57
CA PRO A 193 -12.58 -3.87 -15.03
C PRO A 193 -12.41 -2.51 -14.36
N HIS A 194 -11.19 -2.21 -13.93
CA HIS A 194 -10.86 -0.89 -13.38
C HIS A 194 -10.84 0.15 -14.49
N ILE A 195 -11.72 1.15 -14.39
CA ILE A 195 -11.82 2.24 -15.37
C ILE A 195 -10.79 3.30 -15.05
N GLN A 196 -9.86 3.52 -15.99
CA GLN A 196 -8.87 4.58 -15.89
C GLN A 196 -9.51 5.97 -15.98
N ARG A 197 -8.87 6.94 -15.32
CA ARG A 197 -9.25 8.36 -15.28
C ARG A 197 -8.01 9.23 -15.13
N GLY A 198 -8.12 10.49 -15.53
CA GLY A 198 -7.04 11.47 -15.39
C GLY A 198 -5.76 11.05 -16.12
N GLU A 199 -4.63 11.32 -15.47
CA GLU A 199 -3.27 11.06 -15.98
C GLU A 199 -3.05 9.59 -16.36
N SER A 200 -3.69 8.66 -15.63
CA SER A 200 -3.58 7.22 -15.93
C SER A 200 -4.04 6.84 -17.34
N VAL A 201 -4.95 7.60 -17.95
CA VAL A 201 -5.41 7.35 -19.33
C VAL A 201 -4.28 7.60 -20.33
N HIS A 202 -3.41 8.57 -20.02
CA HIS A 202 -2.38 9.06 -20.92
C HIS A 202 -0.99 8.50 -20.62
N GLU A 203 -0.83 7.65 -19.61
CA GLU A 203 0.45 7.06 -19.25
C GLU A 203 0.80 5.83 -20.13
N PRO A 204 1.64 5.96 -21.18
CA PRO A 204 1.85 4.92 -22.17
C PRO A 204 2.56 3.69 -21.58
N VAL A 205 3.47 3.86 -20.62
CA VAL A 205 4.30 2.77 -20.09
C VAL A 205 3.42 1.77 -19.37
N PHE A 206 2.59 2.23 -18.44
CA PHE A 206 1.71 1.36 -17.67
C PHE A 206 0.53 0.81 -18.48
N ASN A 207 0.09 1.52 -19.52
CA ASN A 207 -0.90 1.01 -20.48
C ASN A 207 -0.34 -0.16 -21.33
N ALA A 208 0.89 -0.02 -21.82
CA ALA A 208 1.59 -1.11 -22.50
C ALA A 208 1.83 -2.29 -21.56
N LEU A 209 2.24 -2.01 -20.31
CA LEU A 209 2.53 -3.03 -19.31
C LEU A 209 1.28 -3.86 -18.99
N TYR A 210 0.13 -3.19 -18.79
CA TYR A 210 -1.16 -3.89 -18.62
C TYR A 210 -1.57 -4.69 -19.87
N SER A 211 -1.20 -4.28 -21.08
CA SER A 211 -1.53 -5.07 -22.27
C SER A 211 -0.68 -6.35 -22.38
N LEU A 212 0.49 -6.36 -21.75
CA LEU A 212 1.49 -7.43 -21.85
C LEU A 212 1.61 -8.29 -20.59
N TRP A 213 0.99 -7.92 -19.46
CA TRP A 213 1.27 -8.56 -18.17
C TRP A 213 0.94 -10.06 -18.11
N ARG A 214 0.08 -10.56 -19.00
CA ARG A 214 -0.23 -11.99 -19.18
C ARG A 214 0.48 -12.65 -20.36
N ALA A 215 1.39 -11.95 -21.04
CA ALA A 215 2.12 -12.50 -22.18
C ALA A 215 2.86 -13.79 -21.73
N PRO A 216 2.72 -14.90 -22.47
CA PRO A 216 3.34 -16.17 -22.10
C PRO A 216 4.87 -16.10 -22.24
N ASP A 217 5.35 -15.36 -23.23
CA ASP A 217 6.76 -15.04 -23.37
C ASP A 217 7.14 -13.94 -22.38
N ALA A 218 8.04 -14.28 -21.44
CA ALA A 218 8.54 -13.34 -20.45
C ALA A 218 9.50 -12.30 -21.06
N GLU A 219 10.17 -12.60 -22.17
CA GLU A 219 11.09 -11.65 -22.80
C GLU A 219 10.34 -10.50 -23.49
N ALA A 220 9.11 -10.77 -23.97
CA ALA A 220 8.27 -9.77 -24.62
C ALA A 220 7.89 -8.58 -23.72
N ILE A 221 7.92 -8.74 -22.39
CA ILE A 221 7.57 -7.68 -21.43
C ILE A 221 8.80 -6.88 -20.93
N VAL A 222 10.03 -7.38 -21.17
CA VAL A 222 11.27 -6.76 -20.68
C VAL A 222 11.39 -5.26 -21.04
N PRO A 223 11.17 -4.82 -22.30
CA PRO A 223 11.32 -3.41 -22.65
C PRO A 223 10.37 -2.50 -21.85
N THR A 224 9.14 -2.95 -21.62
CA THR A 224 8.14 -2.18 -20.88
C THR A 224 8.42 -2.17 -19.38
N CYS A 225 8.91 -3.28 -18.82
CA CYS A 225 9.37 -3.29 -17.42
C CYS A 225 10.54 -2.34 -17.20
N LEU A 226 11.50 -2.27 -18.14
CA LEU A 226 12.61 -1.32 -18.05
C LEU A 226 12.12 0.13 -18.03
N ALA A 227 11.21 0.49 -18.93
CA ALA A 227 10.61 1.83 -18.93
C ALA A 227 9.83 2.14 -17.64
N ALA A 228 9.13 1.15 -17.06
CA ALA A 228 8.42 1.33 -15.79
C ALA A 228 9.38 1.55 -14.62
N LEU A 229 10.51 0.84 -14.60
CA LEU A 229 11.55 1.01 -13.57
C LEU A 229 12.28 2.35 -13.71
N ASP A 230 12.54 2.79 -14.93
CA ASP A 230 13.09 4.13 -15.19
C ASP A 230 12.12 5.19 -14.63
N LEU A 231 10.84 5.12 -14.98
CA LEU A 231 9.79 6.02 -14.46
C LEU A 231 9.68 5.98 -12.93
N HIS A 232 9.75 4.81 -12.31
CA HIS A 232 9.79 4.67 -10.84
C HIS A 232 10.91 5.52 -10.21
N THR A 233 12.11 5.54 -10.80
CA THR A 233 13.22 6.36 -10.28
C THR A 233 12.98 7.87 -10.40
N TYR A 234 12.21 8.30 -11.40
CA TYR A 234 11.76 9.69 -11.53
C TYR A 234 10.69 10.02 -10.50
N CYS A 235 9.64 9.21 -10.37
CA CYS A 235 8.56 9.43 -9.41
C CYS A 235 9.04 9.35 -7.95
N SER A 236 10.10 8.60 -7.69
CA SER A 236 10.73 8.52 -6.36
C SER A 236 11.64 9.71 -6.03
N THR A 237 11.88 10.61 -6.97
CA THR A 237 12.76 11.76 -6.82
C THR A 237 11.92 13.02 -6.63
N TYR A 238 12.08 13.68 -5.48
CA TYR A 238 11.39 14.94 -5.21
C TYR A 238 11.74 15.99 -6.28
N CYS A 239 10.70 16.58 -6.88
CA CYS A 239 10.79 17.76 -7.73
C CYS A 239 9.98 18.90 -7.08
N GLU A 240 10.55 20.10 -7.01
CA GLU A 240 9.88 21.22 -6.36
C GLU A 240 8.59 21.60 -7.11
N GLY A 241 7.45 21.52 -6.42
CA GLY A 241 6.14 21.85 -6.97
C GLY A 241 5.36 20.67 -7.56
N GLU A 242 5.97 19.48 -7.62
CA GLU A 242 5.31 18.25 -8.07
C GLU A 242 5.23 17.24 -6.91
N ILE A 243 4.08 16.59 -6.75
CA ILE A 243 3.93 15.47 -5.82
C ILE A 243 3.73 14.22 -6.67
N HIS A 244 4.71 13.33 -6.67
CA HIS A 244 4.70 12.11 -7.46
C HIS A 244 4.26 10.90 -6.64
N GLU A 245 3.87 9.82 -7.32
CA GLU A 245 3.83 8.50 -6.69
C GLU A 245 5.19 8.17 -6.08
N PHE A 246 5.18 7.74 -4.82
CA PHE A 246 6.35 7.31 -4.05
C PHE A 246 7.16 8.39 -3.34
N ASP A 247 6.73 9.66 -3.34
CA ASP A 247 7.43 10.73 -2.61
C ASP A 247 7.61 10.49 -1.10
N ALA A 248 6.68 9.73 -0.50
CA ALA A 248 6.62 9.46 0.92
C ALA A 248 6.99 8.01 1.30
N ALA A 249 7.13 7.10 0.33
CA ALA A 249 7.24 5.66 0.56
C ALA A 249 7.57 4.92 -0.75
N TRP A 250 8.15 3.73 -0.68
CA TRP A 250 8.43 2.86 -1.85
C TRP A 250 9.48 3.43 -2.79
N HIS A 251 10.52 4.09 -2.26
CA HIS A 251 11.55 4.75 -3.07
C HIS A 251 12.50 3.78 -3.78
N ILE A 252 12.61 2.55 -3.26
CA ILE A 252 13.54 1.54 -3.76
C ILE A 252 12.81 0.25 -4.12
N THR A 253 11.68 -0.03 -3.46
CA THR A 253 10.90 -1.23 -3.74
C THR A 253 10.04 -0.99 -4.98
N PRO A 254 10.30 -1.62 -6.14
CA PRO A 254 9.48 -1.50 -7.34
C PRO A 254 8.18 -2.32 -7.19
N ILE A 255 7.36 -1.93 -6.21
CA ILE A 255 6.22 -2.70 -5.69
C ILE A 255 5.18 -3.01 -6.76
N GLU A 256 5.01 -2.12 -7.73
CA GLU A 256 4.15 -2.27 -8.89
C GLU A 256 4.58 -3.42 -9.82
N LEU A 257 5.89 -3.59 -10.06
CA LEU A 257 6.41 -4.69 -10.86
C LEU A 257 6.46 -5.99 -10.08
N LEU A 258 6.86 -5.94 -8.80
CA LEU A 258 6.86 -7.13 -7.95
C LEU A 258 5.44 -7.70 -7.82
N LEU A 259 4.42 -6.84 -7.68
CA LEU A 259 3.03 -7.28 -7.71
C LEU A 259 2.74 -8.05 -9.00
N MET A 260 3.03 -7.45 -10.16
CA MET A 260 2.80 -8.09 -11.45
C MET A 260 3.53 -9.44 -11.55
N PHE A 261 4.79 -9.51 -11.13
CA PHE A 261 5.57 -10.74 -11.12
C PHE A 261 5.00 -11.81 -10.20
N LYS A 262 4.50 -11.41 -9.03
CA LYS A 262 3.85 -12.36 -8.12
C LYS A 262 2.54 -12.89 -8.70
N LEU A 263 1.74 -12.05 -9.34
CA LEU A 263 0.49 -12.48 -9.98
C LEU A 263 0.77 -13.39 -11.19
N ARG A 264 1.83 -13.14 -11.96
CA ARG A 264 2.31 -14.04 -13.03
C ARG A 264 2.75 -15.39 -12.47
N GLU A 265 3.54 -15.41 -11.40
CA GLU A 265 3.97 -16.65 -10.72
C GLU A 265 2.77 -17.48 -10.26
N LEU A 266 1.77 -16.84 -9.64
CA LEU A 266 0.52 -17.49 -9.21
C LEU A 266 -0.30 -18.07 -10.38
N GLN A 267 -0.06 -17.60 -11.60
CA GLN A 267 -0.68 -18.11 -12.83
C GLN A 267 0.20 -19.11 -13.59
N GLY A 268 1.36 -19.47 -13.04
CA GLY A 268 2.32 -20.35 -13.70
C GLY A 268 3.05 -19.71 -14.88
N LEU A 269 3.03 -18.37 -14.99
CA LEU A 269 3.77 -17.63 -16.00
C LEU A 269 5.19 -17.33 -15.51
N ALA A 270 6.18 -17.43 -16.41
CA ALA A 270 7.55 -17.06 -16.11
C ALA A 270 7.69 -15.54 -15.95
N ASN A 271 8.59 -15.09 -15.07
CA ASN A 271 8.91 -13.67 -14.90
C ASN A 271 10.15 -13.28 -15.74
N PRO A 272 10.18 -12.06 -16.29
CA PRO A 272 11.33 -11.58 -17.06
C PRO A 272 12.59 -11.50 -16.20
N LYS A 273 13.75 -11.75 -16.81
CA LYS A 273 15.04 -11.39 -16.21
C LYS A 273 15.37 -9.96 -16.58
N ILE A 274 15.47 -9.10 -15.57
CA ILE A 274 15.70 -7.68 -15.76
C ILE A 274 17.01 -7.31 -15.10
N ASP A 275 17.97 -6.88 -15.91
CA ASP A 275 19.11 -6.13 -15.40
C ASP A 275 18.65 -4.69 -15.23
N HIS A 276 18.50 -4.20 -13.99
CA HIS A 276 18.20 -2.80 -13.65
C HIS A 276 18.61 -2.52 -12.19
N PRO A 277 19.12 -1.32 -11.83
CA PRO A 277 19.55 -1.02 -10.47
C PRO A 277 18.54 -1.32 -9.35
N LEU A 278 17.25 -0.98 -9.54
CA LEU A 278 16.17 -1.35 -8.61
C LEU A 278 16.03 -2.88 -8.44
N MET A 279 16.20 -3.63 -9.53
CA MET A 279 16.08 -5.08 -9.59
C MET A 279 17.33 -5.79 -9.04
N ASN A 280 18.48 -5.12 -9.10
CA ASN A 280 19.77 -5.57 -8.55
C ASN A 280 19.89 -5.24 -7.05
N SER A 281 18.79 -5.40 -6.31
CA SER A 281 18.68 -5.16 -4.87
C SER A 281 17.85 -6.27 -4.22
N PRO A 282 17.97 -6.51 -2.90
CA PRO A 282 17.11 -7.48 -2.21
C PRO A 282 15.62 -7.12 -2.28
N LEU A 283 15.29 -5.84 -2.51
CA LEU A 283 13.93 -5.34 -2.67
C LEU A 283 13.40 -5.49 -4.10
N GLY A 284 14.27 -5.75 -5.08
CA GLY A 284 13.93 -5.97 -6.48
C GLY A 284 13.61 -7.42 -6.83
N VAL A 285 13.60 -8.33 -5.86
CA VAL A 285 13.39 -9.76 -6.08
C VAL A 285 12.16 -10.21 -5.29
N LEU A 286 11.37 -11.12 -5.87
CA LEU A 286 10.26 -11.75 -5.15
C LEU A 286 10.81 -12.48 -3.91
N PRO A 287 10.28 -12.21 -2.70
CA PRO A 287 10.79 -12.83 -1.50
C PRO A 287 10.52 -14.33 -1.52
N HIS A 288 11.49 -15.12 -1.05
CA HIS A 288 11.22 -16.51 -0.72
C HIS A 288 10.24 -16.55 0.44
N MET A 289 9.11 -17.22 0.21
CA MET A 289 8.07 -17.40 1.20
C MET A 289 8.62 -18.16 2.40
N THR A 290 8.86 -17.43 3.48
CA THR A 290 9.21 -17.98 4.80
C THR A 290 8.06 -17.70 5.75
N THR A 291 7.99 -18.47 6.84
CA THR A 291 7.00 -18.21 7.89
C THR A 291 7.22 -16.80 8.42
N CYS A 292 6.21 -15.96 8.22
CA CYS A 292 6.26 -14.62 8.73
C CYS A 292 6.23 -14.66 10.26
N GLY A 293 7.18 -13.97 10.90
CA GLY A 293 7.18 -13.78 12.35
C GLY A 293 5.90 -13.10 12.85
N SER A 294 5.55 -13.33 14.11
CA SER A 294 4.51 -12.59 14.82
C SER A 294 4.99 -11.18 15.13
N ASP A 295 4.10 -10.19 14.97
CA ASP A 295 4.27 -8.85 15.49
C ASP A 295 3.37 -8.74 16.72
N THR A 296 3.98 -8.86 17.90
CA THR A 296 3.27 -8.93 19.19
C THR A 296 2.40 -7.70 19.46
N LEU A 297 2.82 -6.52 18.98
CA LEU A 297 2.04 -5.29 19.10
C LEU A 297 0.80 -5.38 18.20
N MET A 298 0.96 -5.81 16.95
CA MET A 298 -0.17 -5.97 16.02
C MET A 298 -1.15 -7.06 16.45
N ASP A 299 -0.66 -8.14 17.04
CA ASP A 299 -1.50 -9.19 17.60
C ASP A 299 -2.32 -8.64 18.79
N SER A 300 -1.67 -7.91 19.71
CA SER A 300 -2.35 -7.27 20.85
C SER A 300 -3.38 -6.22 20.41
N MET A 301 -3.06 -5.42 19.38
CA MET A 301 -3.98 -4.46 18.78
C MET A 301 -5.21 -5.17 18.18
N ARG A 302 -5.00 -6.23 17.40
CA ARG A 302 -6.08 -7.00 16.79
C ARG A 302 -6.99 -7.62 17.86
N ASP A 303 -6.42 -8.23 18.89
CA ASP A 303 -7.17 -8.82 20.00
C ASP A 303 -8.03 -7.77 20.73
N ARG A 304 -7.48 -6.58 20.99
CA ARG A 304 -8.24 -5.47 21.58
C ARG A 304 -9.38 -5.03 20.68
N MET A 305 -9.10 -4.82 19.39
CA MET A 305 -10.10 -4.41 18.41
C MET A 305 -11.23 -5.44 18.30
N GLN A 306 -10.92 -6.73 18.31
CA GLN A 306 -11.91 -7.81 18.30
C GLN A 306 -12.81 -7.78 19.53
N LYS A 307 -12.25 -7.54 20.73
CA LYS A 307 -13.04 -7.33 21.96
C LYS A 307 -13.99 -6.13 21.85
N ASP A 308 -13.62 -5.11 21.08
CA ASP A 308 -14.46 -3.95 20.77
C ASP A 308 -15.37 -4.15 19.55
N GLY A 309 -15.49 -5.38 19.04
CA GLY A 309 -16.39 -5.78 17.97
C GLY A 309 -15.86 -5.51 16.56
N PHE A 310 -14.54 -5.42 16.38
CA PHE A 310 -13.92 -5.44 15.05
C PHE A 310 -13.92 -6.85 14.50
N ASN A 311 -14.47 -7.04 13.31
CA ASN A 311 -14.47 -8.32 12.61
C ASN A 311 -14.23 -8.10 11.12
N GLU A 312 -13.09 -8.57 10.62
CA GLU A 312 -12.65 -8.40 9.24
C GLU A 312 -13.66 -9.01 8.24
N ASN A 313 -14.20 -10.19 8.56
CA ASN A 313 -15.16 -10.89 7.71
C ASN A 313 -16.52 -10.18 7.69
N GLU A 314 -17.00 -9.71 8.83
CA GLU A 314 -18.24 -8.92 8.88
C GLU A 314 -18.10 -7.63 8.09
N ILE A 315 -16.99 -6.90 8.26
CA ILE A 315 -16.71 -5.68 7.48
C ILE A 315 -16.71 -6.00 5.98
N PHE A 316 -16.01 -7.06 5.57
CA PHE A 316 -15.95 -7.48 4.17
C PHE A 316 -17.34 -7.82 3.62
N VAL A 317 -18.10 -8.68 4.29
CA VAL A 317 -19.45 -9.10 3.86
C VAL A 317 -20.38 -7.90 3.80
N GLU A 318 -20.33 -7.01 4.79
CA GLU A 318 -21.21 -5.86 4.87
C GLU A 318 -20.92 -4.84 3.76
N CYS A 319 -19.64 -4.55 3.50
CA CYS A 319 -19.22 -3.55 2.51
C CYS A 319 -19.29 -4.08 1.07
N TYR A 320 -18.86 -5.31 0.85
CA TYR A 320 -18.70 -5.91 -0.48
C TYR A 320 -19.83 -6.87 -0.84
N GLY A 321 -20.27 -7.72 0.08
CA GLY A 321 -21.33 -8.70 -0.15
C GLY A 321 -22.71 -8.09 -0.44
N SER A 322 -23.01 -6.92 0.12
CA SER A 322 -24.26 -6.20 -0.12
C SER A 322 -24.37 -5.54 -1.51
N LYS A 323 -23.29 -5.52 -2.29
CA LYS A 323 -23.17 -4.73 -3.55
C LYS A 323 -22.80 -5.56 -4.78
N LYS A 324 -22.97 -6.88 -4.73
CA LYS A 324 -22.78 -7.78 -5.90
C LYS A 324 -23.99 -7.86 -6.85
N ASN A 325 -25.05 -7.10 -6.57
CA ASN A 325 -26.25 -7.03 -7.42
C ASN A 325 -26.23 -5.78 -8.30
#